data_AF-A0A1B0GE59-F1
#
_entry.id   AF-A0A1B0GE59-F1
#
_cell.length_a   1.000
_cell.length_b   1.000
_cell.length_c   1.000
_cell.angle_alpha   90.00
_cell.angle_beta   90.00
_cell.angle_gamma   90.00
#
_symmetry.space_group_name_H-M   'P 1'
#
loop_
_entity.id
_entity.type
_entity.pdbx_description
1 polymer ?
#
loop_
_entity_poly.entity_id
_entity_poly.type
_entity_poly.pdbx_seq_one_letter_code
_entity_poly.pdbx_strand_id
1 'polypeptide(L)'
;MTRRPGDIRNDRSMYSIVDGVEPLKILGATKDSSGQVFFLIMWSDPYGARLVIAQTANVRWPQLVIKFYESHIVWQTKTNKKQ
;
A
#
# COMPACT_ATOMS: atom_id res chain seq x y z
N MET A 1 16.66 18.36 23.87
CA MET A 1 15.24 18.13 23.56
C MET A 1 14.97 16.63 23.64
N THR A 2 14.70 16.12 24.84
CA THR A 2 14.54 14.68 25.13
C THR A 2 13.13 14.23 24.77
N ARG A 3 13.00 13.24 23.88
CA ARG A 3 11.71 12.72 23.41
C ARG A 3 10.97 12.03 24.56
N ARG A 4 9.66 12.26 24.68
CA ARG A 4 8.80 11.55 25.64
C ARG A 4 8.30 10.23 25.03
N PRO A 5 8.17 9.15 25.81
CA PRO A 5 7.51 7.93 25.36
C PRO A 5 6.00 8.16 25.39
N GLY A 6 5.34 8.11 24.23
CA GLY A 6 3.89 8.30 24.13
C GLY A 6 3.40 9.05 22.89
N ASP A 7 4.30 9.69 22.13
CA ASP A 7 3.94 10.29 20.83
C ASP A 7 3.74 9.18 19.78
N ILE A 8 2.56 8.57 19.80
CA ILE A 8 2.02 7.86 18.64
C ILE A 8 1.85 8.94 17.59
N ARG A 9 2.83 9.04 16.69
CA ARG A 9 2.85 10.00 15.59
C ARG A 9 1.47 10.03 14.96
N ASN A 10 0.83 11.19 14.98
CA ASN A 10 -0.23 11.52 14.05
C ASN A 10 0.40 11.60 12.65
N ASP A 11 0.81 10.46 12.11
CA ASP A 11 1.53 10.31 10.84
C ASP A 11 0.54 10.35 9.67
N ARG A 12 -0.38 11.33 9.71
CA ARG A 12 -1.24 11.67 8.56
C ARG A 12 -0.43 12.12 7.35
N SER A 13 0.87 12.35 7.51
CA SER A 13 1.82 12.59 6.42
C SER A 13 2.16 11.31 5.64
N MET A 14 2.12 10.13 6.27
CA MET A 14 2.48 8.85 5.64
C MET A 14 1.44 8.32 4.63
N TYR A 15 0.23 8.88 4.63
CA TYR A 15 -0.89 8.54 3.74
C TYR A 15 -1.08 9.53 2.58
N SER A 16 -0.16 10.47 2.40
CA SER A 16 -0.32 11.55 1.41
C SER A 16 0.12 11.10 0.02
N ILE A 17 -0.84 11.09 -0.90
CA ILE A 17 -0.58 11.04 -2.34
C ILE A 17 0.25 12.27 -2.69
N VAL A 18 1.34 12.07 -3.42
CA VAL A 18 2.12 13.18 -3.96
C VAL A 18 1.46 13.58 -5.27
N ASP A 19 0.67 14.66 -5.24
CA ASP A 19 0.05 15.19 -6.45
C ASP A 19 1.13 15.70 -7.42
N GLY A 20 0.95 15.44 -8.72
CA GLY A 20 1.91 15.82 -9.77
C GLY A 20 3.12 14.92 -9.92
N VAL A 21 3.24 13.84 -9.13
CA VAL A 21 4.33 12.86 -9.25
C VAL A 21 3.76 11.49 -9.57
N GLU A 22 4.23 10.90 -10.68
CA GLU A 22 3.79 9.56 -11.07
C GLU A 22 4.43 8.49 -10.17
N PRO A 23 3.63 7.53 -9.68
CA PRO A 23 4.16 6.39 -8.93
C PRO A 23 4.92 5.44 -9.86
N LEU A 24 6.00 4.84 -9.33
CA LEU A 24 6.85 3.92 -10.06
C LEU A 24 6.33 2.47 -10.00
N LYS A 25 6.06 1.97 -8.80
CA LYS A 25 5.58 0.59 -8.58
C LYS A 25 4.93 0.39 -7.21
N ILE A 26 4.03 -0.57 -7.11
CA ILE A 26 3.60 -1.12 -5.81
C ILE A 26 4.63 -2.16 -5.38
N LEU A 27 5.14 -2.01 -4.16
CA LEU A 27 6.08 -2.91 -3.52
C LEU A 27 5.39 -4.02 -2.74
N GLY A 28 4.16 -3.77 -2.27
CA GLY A 28 3.39 -4.72 -1.49
C GLY A 28 2.04 -4.18 -1.07
N ALA A 29 1.27 -5.02 -0.39
CA ALA A 29 -0.03 -4.69 0.17
C ALA A 29 -0.12 -5.16 1.61
N THR A 30 -0.81 -4.39 2.45
CA THR A 30 -1.16 -4.78 3.82
C THR A 30 -2.63 -4.51 4.09
N LYS A 31 -3.21 -5.23 5.05
CA LYS A 31 -4.58 -5.01 5.52
C LYS A 31 -4.56 -4.61 6.99
N ASP A 32 -5.41 -3.67 7.37
CA ASP A 32 -5.64 -3.39 8.79
C ASP A 32 -6.63 -4.41 9.41
N SER A 33 -6.92 -4.25 10.70
CA SER A 33 -7.91 -5.06 11.42
C SER A 33 -9.36 -4.85 10.99
N SER A 34 -9.68 -3.74 10.32
CA SER A 34 -11.00 -3.45 9.75
C SER A 34 -11.19 -4.07 8.35
N GLY A 35 -10.12 -4.58 7.75
CA GLY A 35 -10.11 -5.11 6.39
C GLY A 35 -9.75 -4.07 5.32
N GLN A 36 -9.40 -2.85 5.71
CA GLN A 36 -8.92 -1.83 4.79
C GLN A 36 -7.56 -2.22 4.23
N VAL A 37 -7.47 -2.27 2.89
CA VAL A 37 -6.22 -2.59 2.19
C VAL A 37 -5.45 -1.30 1.87
N PHE A 38 -4.15 -1.34 2.10
CA PHE A 38 -3.18 -0.30 1.77
C PHE A 38 -2.10 -0.89 0.86
N PHE A 39 -1.70 -0.14 -0.15
CA PHE A 39 -0.54 -0.43 -0.97
C PHE A 39 0.66 0.37 -0.51
N LEU A 40 1.81 -0.29 -0.43
CA LEU A 40 3.10 0.39 -0.31
C LEU A 40 3.57 0.73 -1.72
N ILE A 41 3.48 1.99 -2.11
CA ILE A 41 3.87 2.47 -3.43
C ILE A 41 5.24 3.15 -3.33
N MET A 42 6.06 3.00 -4.37
CA MET A 42 7.33 3.70 -4.53
C MET A 42 7.12 4.86 -5.52
N TRP A 43 7.53 6.06 -5.15
CA TRP A 43 7.57 7.25 -6.01
C TRP A 43 9.02 7.57 -6.38
N SER A 44 9.20 8.46 -7.35
CA SER A 44 10.51 9.00 -7.68
C SER A 44 11.13 9.74 -6.49
N ASP A 45 12.47 9.81 -6.45
CA ASP A 45 13.18 10.61 -5.46
C ASP A 45 12.71 12.08 -5.52
N PRO A 46 12.58 12.76 -4.36
CA PRO A 46 12.97 12.36 -3.01
C PRO A 46 11.84 11.70 -2.18
N TYR A 47 10.72 11.29 -2.79
CA TYR A 47 9.51 10.93 -2.06
C TYR A 47 9.52 9.53 -1.46
N GLY A 48 10.33 8.62 -2.01
CA GLY A 48 10.52 7.27 -1.48
C GLY A 48 9.24 6.41 -1.52
N ALA A 49 9.10 5.50 -0.56
CA ALA A 49 7.94 4.62 -0.44
C ALA A 49 6.93 5.14 0.60
N ARG A 50 5.63 5.11 0.25
CA ARG A 50 4.52 5.57 1.11
C ARG A 50 3.30 4.65 1.00
N LEU A 51 2.43 4.68 2.00
CA LEU A 51 1.20 3.89 1.99
C LEU A 51 0.05 4.67 1.35
N VAL A 52 -0.68 4.01 0.46
CA VAL A 52 -1.90 4.55 -0.16
C VAL A 52 -3.04 3.59 0.08
N ILE A 53 -4.22 4.12 0.40
CA ILE A 53 -5.45 3.34 0.47
C ILE A 53 -5.70 2.70 -0.92
N ALA A 54 -5.94 1.39 -0.95
CA ALA A 54 -6.13 0.66 -2.20
C ALA A 54 -7.27 1.26 -3.05
N GLN A 55 -8.37 1.68 -2.42
CA GLN A 55 -9.49 2.32 -3.10
C GLN A 55 -9.06 3.55 -3.92
N THR A 56 -8.19 4.38 -3.37
CA THR A 56 -7.65 5.55 -4.08
C THR A 56 -6.72 5.13 -5.23
N ALA A 57 -5.83 4.17 -4.99
CA ALA A 57 -4.88 3.69 -5.99
C ALA A 57 -5.59 3.04 -7.19
N ASN A 58 -6.67 2.30 -6.94
CA ASN A 58 -7.49 1.67 -7.97
C ASN A 58 -8.10 2.69 -8.95
N VAL A 59 -8.44 3.89 -8.45
CA VAL A 59 -9.02 4.95 -9.28
C VAL A 59 -7.93 5.77 -9.99
N ARG A 60 -6.87 6.16 -9.27
CA ARG A 60 -5.84 7.04 -9.83
C ARG A 60 -4.84 6.32 -10.74
N TRP A 61 -4.47 5.09 -10.40
CA TRP A 61 -3.42 4.32 -11.11
C TRP A 61 -3.85 2.87 -11.37
N PRO A 62 -4.96 2.65 -12.09
CA PRO A 62 -5.52 1.31 -12.32
C PRO A 62 -4.52 0.36 -12.99
N GLN A 63 -3.76 0.83 -13.98
CA GLN A 63 -2.78 0.01 -14.69
C GLN A 63 -1.65 -0.51 -13.78
N LEU A 64 -1.23 0.33 -12.83
CA LEU A 64 -0.18 -0.02 -11.87
C LEU A 64 -0.68 -1.05 -10.87
N VAL A 65 -1.93 -0.91 -10.42
CA VAL A 65 -2.60 -1.89 -9.56
C VAL A 65 -2.80 -3.23 -10.28
N ILE A 66 -3.27 -3.21 -11.53
CA ILE A 66 -3.47 -4.44 -12.33
C ILE A 66 -2.14 -5.19 -12.49
N LYS A 67 -1.08 -4.50 -12.90
CA LYS A 67 0.26 -5.10 -13.07
C LYS A 67 0.80 -5.70 -11.76
N PHE A 68 0.53 -5.05 -10.64
CA PHE A 68 0.89 -5.58 -9.32
C PHE A 68 0.18 -6.91 -9.06
N TYR A 69 -1.13 -6.97 -9.30
CA TYR A 69 -1.88 -8.22 -9.15
C TYR A 69 -1.41 -9.29 -10.13
N GLU A 70 -1.22 -8.98 -11.41
CA GLU A 70 -0.71 -9.94 -12.42
C GLU A 70 0.59 -10.63 -11.97
N SER A 71 1.48 -9.88 -11.33
CA SER A 71 2.78 -10.39 -10.85
C SER A 71 2.69 -11.19 -9.53
N HIS A 72 1.59 -11.02 -8.78
CA HIS A 72 1.40 -11.59 -7.43
C HIS A 72 0.17 -12.51 -7.33
N ILE A 73 -0.45 -12.89 -8.45
CA ILE A 73 -1.55 -13.85 -8.46
C ILE A 73 -1.01 -15.20 -7.95
N VAL A 74 -1.56 -15.66 -6.83
CA VAL A 74 -1.35 -17.01 -6.32
C VAL A 74 -2.64 -17.80 -6.52
N TRP A 75 -2.59 -18.80 -7.40
CA TRP A 75 -3.71 -19.72 -7.60
C TRP A 75 -3.83 -20.65 -6.39
N GLN A 76 -4.76 -20.35 -5.48
CA GLN A 76 -5.04 -21.27 -4.38
C GLN A 76 -5.81 -22.48 -4.89
N THR A 77 -5.13 -23.61 -5.08
CA THR A 77 -5.79 -24.90 -5.23
C THR A 77 -6.38 -25.28 -3.88
N LYS A 78 -7.70 -25.29 -3.76
CA LYS A 78 -8.38 -25.79 -2.56
C LYS A 78 -8.00 -27.25 -2.36
N THR A 79 -7.00 -27.54 -1.54
CA THR A 79 -6.82 -28.89 -1.01
C THR A 79 -7.93 -29.08 0.00
N ASN A 80 -8.96 -29.82 -0.40
CA ASN A 80 -10.00 -30.30 0.50
C ASN A 80 -9.31 -31.14 1.61
N LYS A 81 -8.93 -30.50 2.71
CA LYS A 81 -8.71 -31.21 3.97
C LYS A 81 -10.09 -31.63 4.46
N LYS A 82 -10.50 -32.85 4.07
CA LYS A 82 -11.55 -33.59 4.78
C LYS A 82 -11.10 -33.72 6.23
N GLN A 83 -11.87 -33.12 7.13
CA GLN A 83 -11.88 -33.43 8.55
C GLN A 83 -12.61 -34.75 8.76
#